data_AF-A0A543E9F3-F1
#
_entry.id   AF-A0A543E9F3-F1
#
_cell.length_a   1.000
_cell.length_b   1.000
_cell.length_c   1.000
_cell.angle_alpha   90.00
_cell.angle_beta   90.00
_cell.angle_gamma   90.00
#
_symmetry.space_group_name_H-M   'P 1'
#
loop_
_entity.id
_entity.type
_entity.pdbx_description
1 polymer ?
#
loop_
_entity_poly.entity_id
_entity_poly.type
_entity_poly.pdbx_seq_one_letter_code
_entity_poly.pdbx_strand_id
1 'polypeptide(L)'
;MKTSIYIICMILLSIFLNAQVGINTNSPNASSVLDINSSNKGVLFPQYDLLVLNSTSTPVANPTDGLMIYNNGGASTYPKGYYVWVRNQWQRIIVSGSEPQIMSLLISPGVLIPTGSTNNTLGNFAVTSNKIAGASLGTDNSTITLPAGTYIVRYSVDSSNANNNNGTANTQYLSQNFTCTRSYLINSATSATITETNRMCQLSSSFTFYQGSYFLTLAAPTTIRQKFEFDTGNGFTASNLNVRSSLSLVITKMSL
;
A
#
# COMPACT_ATOMS: atom_id res chain seq x y z
N MET A 1 1.75 46.52 -60.73
CA MET A 1 2.76 46.97 -59.74
C MET A 1 2.14 47.30 -58.38
N LYS A 2 1.14 48.20 -58.30
CA LYS A 2 0.51 48.57 -57.02
C LYS A 2 -0.14 47.38 -56.27
N THR A 3 -0.86 46.51 -56.98
CA THR A 3 -1.48 45.28 -56.41
C THR A 3 -0.47 44.27 -55.89
N SER A 4 0.68 44.11 -56.56
CA SER A 4 1.74 43.21 -56.14
C SER A 4 2.42 43.65 -54.83
N ILE A 5 2.51 44.96 -54.58
CA ILE A 5 3.08 45.52 -53.35
C ILE A 5 2.19 45.20 -52.14
N TYR A 6 0.86 45.30 -52.28
CA TYR A 6 -0.06 44.96 -51.18
C TYR A 6 0.01 43.48 -50.78
N ILE A 7 0.18 42.58 -51.76
CA ILE A 7 0.32 41.14 -51.50
C ILE A 7 1.63 40.83 -50.76
N ILE A 8 2.74 41.42 -51.21
CA ILE A 8 4.05 41.28 -50.53
C ILE A 8 3.98 41.83 -49.09
N CYS A 9 3.30 42.96 -48.89
CA CYS A 9 3.14 43.56 -47.57
C CYS A 9 2.30 42.69 -46.63
N MET A 10 1.25 42.03 -47.13
CA MET A 10 0.44 41.07 -46.35
C MET A 10 1.23 39.80 -45.98
N ILE A 11 2.07 39.28 -46.89
CA ILE A 11 2.94 38.12 -46.63
C ILE A 11 4.05 38.47 -45.62
N LEU A 12 4.59 39.69 -45.68
CA LEU A 12 5.56 40.17 -44.69
C LEU A 12 4.94 40.45 -43.32
N LEU A 13 3.61 40.64 -43.23
CA LEU A 13 2.94 40.83 -41.94
C LEU A 13 2.65 39.49 -41.23
N SER A 14 2.44 38.41 -41.99
CA SER A 14 2.09 37.10 -41.42
C SER A 14 3.26 36.37 -40.75
N ILE A 15 4.51 36.67 -41.13
CA ILE A 15 5.72 36.13 -40.49
C ILE A 15 5.96 36.62 -39.06
N PHE A 16 5.24 37.66 -38.60
CA PHE A 16 5.35 38.18 -37.23
C PHE A 16 4.22 37.70 -36.29
N LEU A 17 3.35 36.80 -36.75
CA LEU A 17 2.26 36.27 -35.93
C LEU A 17 2.75 35.07 -35.11
N ASN A 18 2.79 35.22 -33.79
CA ASN A 18 3.07 34.12 -32.86
C ASN A 18 1.81 33.28 -32.63
N ALA A 19 1.92 31.95 -32.69
CA ALA A 19 0.80 31.02 -32.48
C ALA A 19 0.56 30.63 -31.01
N GLN A 20 1.29 31.24 -30.08
CA GLN A 20 1.16 30.98 -28.64
C GLN A 20 -0.18 31.51 -28.09
N VAL A 21 -0.85 30.70 -27.28
CA VAL A 21 -2.13 31.05 -26.68
C VAL A 21 -1.90 31.58 -25.27
N GLY A 22 -2.21 32.86 -25.06
CA GLY A 22 -2.26 33.47 -23.73
C GLY A 22 -3.70 33.55 -23.23
N ILE A 23 -4.00 33.00 -22.06
CA ILE A 23 -5.27 33.23 -21.38
C ILE A 23 -4.99 34.13 -20.18
N ASN A 24 -5.60 35.32 -20.19
CA ASN A 24 -5.44 36.35 -19.17
C ASN A 24 -3.98 36.84 -19.01
N THR A 25 -3.20 36.78 -20.10
CA THR A 25 -1.88 37.39 -20.25
C THR A 25 -1.66 37.83 -21.70
N ASN A 26 -1.08 39.02 -21.90
CA ASN A 26 -0.70 39.53 -23.22
C ASN A 26 0.75 39.19 -23.60
N SER A 27 1.50 38.63 -22.65
CA SER A 27 2.89 38.21 -22.81
C SER A 27 3.04 36.77 -22.33
N PRO A 28 2.55 35.78 -23.10
CA PRO A 28 2.79 34.37 -22.79
C PRO A 28 4.28 34.08 -22.69
N ASN A 29 4.66 33.17 -21.79
CA ASN A 29 6.02 32.70 -21.71
C ASN A 29 6.45 32.08 -23.06
N ALA A 30 7.59 32.53 -23.59
CA ALA A 30 8.11 32.10 -24.89
C ALA A 30 8.38 30.59 -24.99
N SER A 31 8.53 29.87 -23.86
CA SER A 31 8.67 28.42 -23.83
C SER A 31 7.34 27.66 -23.72
N SER A 32 6.19 28.32 -23.88
CA SER A 32 4.87 27.72 -23.70
C SER A 32 4.00 27.90 -24.94
N VAL A 33 3.29 26.83 -25.33
CA VAL A 33 2.26 26.90 -26.37
C VAL A 33 0.96 27.48 -25.81
N LEU A 34 0.70 27.25 -24.51
CA LEU A 34 -0.43 27.78 -23.75
C LEU A 34 0.07 28.31 -22.40
N ASP A 35 -0.15 29.59 -22.14
CA ASP A 35 0.14 30.25 -20.86
C ASP A 35 -1.16 30.79 -20.24
N ILE A 36 -1.45 30.42 -19.00
CA ILE A 36 -2.67 30.80 -18.27
C ILE A 36 -2.26 31.50 -16.98
N ASN A 37 -2.54 32.79 -16.88
CA ASN A 37 -2.18 33.58 -15.69
C ASN A 37 -3.43 33.96 -14.89
N SER A 38 -3.51 33.56 -13.62
CA SER A 38 -4.54 34.04 -12.70
C SER A 38 -4.07 33.87 -11.25
N SER A 39 -4.41 34.83 -10.39
CA SER A 39 -4.13 34.74 -8.95
C SER A 39 -5.21 34.02 -8.15
N ASN A 40 -6.39 33.82 -8.73
CA ASN A 40 -7.57 33.34 -8.00
C ASN A 40 -8.51 32.43 -8.82
N LYS A 41 -8.11 32.00 -10.01
CA LYS A 41 -8.86 31.05 -10.84
C LYS A 41 -7.99 29.85 -11.18
N GLY A 42 -8.63 28.68 -11.27
CA GLY A 42 -8.00 27.44 -11.76
C GLY A 42 -8.38 27.12 -13.21
N VAL A 43 -7.84 26.01 -13.71
CA VAL A 43 -8.20 25.46 -15.02
C VAL A 43 -9.16 24.30 -14.82
N LEU A 44 -10.30 24.37 -15.50
CA LEU A 44 -11.27 23.29 -15.53
C LEU A 44 -11.01 22.42 -16.76
N PHE A 45 -10.43 21.24 -16.55
CA PHE A 45 -10.25 20.24 -17.61
C PHE A 45 -11.60 19.60 -17.98
N PRO A 46 -11.71 18.98 -19.17
CA PRO A 46 -12.91 18.23 -19.54
C PRO A 46 -13.32 17.23 -18.46
N GLN A 47 -14.59 17.25 -18.08
CA GLN A 47 -15.13 16.44 -16.99
C GLN A 47 -16.21 15.49 -17.51
N TYR A 48 -16.08 14.20 -17.19
CA TYR A 48 -17.05 13.17 -17.58
C TYR A 48 -16.89 11.93 -16.70
N ASP A 49 -17.83 10.99 -16.80
CA ASP A 49 -17.73 9.72 -16.07
C ASP A 49 -16.90 8.70 -16.86
N LEU A 50 -15.76 8.30 -16.29
CA LEU A 50 -14.98 7.21 -16.85
C LEU A 50 -15.65 5.88 -16.50
N LEU A 51 -16.30 5.23 -17.47
CA LEU A 51 -16.92 3.91 -17.26
C LEU A 51 -15.95 2.77 -17.56
N VAL A 52 -14.97 3.00 -18.44
CA VAL A 52 -13.98 2.02 -18.90
C VAL A 52 -12.63 2.71 -19.03
N LEU A 53 -11.60 2.25 -18.30
CA LEU A 53 -10.29 2.92 -18.29
C LEU A 53 -9.54 2.84 -19.62
N ASN A 54 -9.75 1.80 -20.42
CA ASN A 54 -9.05 1.61 -21.70
C ASN A 54 -9.95 1.91 -22.92
N SER A 55 -11.04 2.64 -22.73
CA SER A 55 -11.91 3.03 -23.86
C SER A 55 -11.19 4.00 -24.79
N THR A 56 -11.22 3.69 -26.09
CA THR A 56 -10.65 4.52 -27.16
C THR A 56 -11.71 5.14 -28.07
N SER A 57 -13.00 5.01 -27.73
CA SER A 57 -14.12 5.50 -28.54
C SER A 57 -14.97 6.55 -27.84
N THR A 58 -15.33 6.30 -26.57
CA THR A 58 -16.12 7.22 -25.76
C THR A 58 -15.60 7.30 -24.32
N PRO A 59 -15.66 8.47 -23.67
CA PRO A 59 -16.08 9.78 -24.21
C PRO A 59 -14.98 10.49 -25.01
N VAL A 60 -13.76 9.95 -25.03
CA VAL A 60 -12.65 10.46 -25.85
C VAL A 60 -12.29 9.42 -26.89
N ALA A 61 -12.39 9.79 -28.17
CA ALA A 61 -11.97 8.96 -29.27
C ALA A 61 -10.46 9.09 -29.51
N ASN A 62 -9.77 7.96 -29.70
CA ASN A 62 -8.33 7.88 -29.96
C ASN A 62 -7.47 8.75 -29.02
N PRO A 63 -7.59 8.58 -27.68
CA PRO A 63 -6.80 9.35 -26.72
C PRO A 63 -5.29 9.16 -26.93
N THR A 64 -4.56 10.27 -26.83
CA THR A 64 -3.09 10.32 -26.96
C THR A 64 -2.44 10.35 -25.58
N ASP A 65 -1.26 9.74 -25.45
CA ASP A 65 -0.50 9.76 -24.20
C ASP A 65 -0.25 11.20 -23.72
N GLY A 66 -0.48 11.43 -22.42
CA GLY A 66 -0.38 12.75 -21.78
C GLY A 66 -1.69 13.55 -21.75
N LEU A 67 -2.76 13.08 -22.39
CA LEU A 67 -4.08 13.73 -22.32
C LEU A 67 -4.63 13.66 -20.89
N MET A 68 -5.14 14.78 -20.36
CA MET A 68 -5.61 14.90 -18.98
C MET A 68 -7.08 15.29 -18.90
N ILE A 69 -7.83 14.61 -18.04
CA ILE A 69 -9.27 14.83 -17.80
C ILE A 69 -9.62 14.67 -16.32
N TYR A 70 -10.83 15.06 -15.95
CA TYR A 70 -11.36 14.85 -14.59
C TYR A 70 -12.53 13.86 -14.62
N ASN A 71 -12.40 12.76 -13.89
CA ASN A 71 -13.49 11.82 -13.66
C ASN A 71 -14.44 12.40 -12.61
N ASN A 72 -15.71 12.63 -12.97
CA ASN A 72 -16.72 13.18 -12.07
C ASN A 72 -17.21 12.17 -11.01
N GLY A 73 -17.07 10.87 -11.28
CA GLY A 73 -17.46 9.81 -10.35
C GLY A 73 -18.95 9.51 -10.30
N GLY A 74 -19.77 10.02 -11.24
CA GLY A 74 -21.22 9.84 -11.28
C GLY A 74 -21.60 8.37 -11.48
N ALA A 75 -21.73 7.93 -12.73
CA ALA A 75 -21.93 6.52 -13.07
C ALA A 75 -20.63 5.70 -13.08
N SER A 76 -19.48 6.34 -12.83
CA SER A 76 -18.17 5.69 -12.82
C SER A 76 -17.99 4.79 -11.59
N THR A 77 -17.46 3.58 -11.81
CA THR A 77 -16.99 2.70 -10.73
C THR A 77 -15.58 3.05 -10.25
N TYR A 78 -14.91 4.00 -10.91
CA TYR A 78 -13.57 4.44 -10.55
C TYR A 78 -13.64 5.70 -9.68
N PRO A 79 -12.64 5.90 -8.79
CA PRO A 79 -12.62 7.06 -7.93
C PRO A 79 -12.68 8.40 -8.69
N LYS A 80 -13.38 9.38 -8.11
CA LYS A 80 -13.37 10.77 -8.60
C LYS A 80 -11.95 11.35 -8.57
N GLY A 81 -11.57 12.14 -9.57
CA GLY A 81 -10.28 12.83 -9.61
C GLY A 81 -9.71 13.01 -11.00
N TYR A 82 -8.46 13.46 -11.08
CA TYR A 82 -7.77 13.64 -12.36
C TYR A 82 -7.21 12.33 -12.90
N TYR A 83 -7.29 12.17 -14.22
CA TYR A 83 -6.77 11.03 -14.95
C TYR A 83 -5.92 11.49 -16.12
N VAL A 84 -4.85 10.76 -16.41
CA VAL A 84 -3.98 10.96 -17.57
C VAL A 84 -4.03 9.69 -18.43
N TRP A 85 -4.18 9.82 -19.74
CA TRP A 85 -4.04 8.70 -20.65
C TRP A 85 -2.57 8.35 -20.80
N VAL A 86 -2.19 7.13 -20.44
CA VAL A 86 -0.82 6.61 -20.55
C VAL A 86 -0.88 5.11 -20.82
N ARG A 87 -0.09 4.61 -21.78
CA ARG A 87 0.01 3.16 -22.08
C ARG A 87 -1.37 2.53 -22.34
N ASN A 88 -2.15 3.16 -23.20
CA ASN A 88 -3.48 2.68 -23.65
C ASN A 88 -4.55 2.58 -22.54
N GLN A 89 -4.43 3.38 -21.48
CA GLN A 89 -5.44 3.45 -20.43
C GLN A 89 -5.40 4.77 -19.66
N TRP A 90 -6.55 5.16 -19.09
CA TRP A 90 -6.67 6.23 -18.12
C TRP A 90 -6.07 5.82 -16.78
N GLN A 91 -5.05 6.54 -16.33
CA GLN A 91 -4.40 6.36 -15.03
C GLN A 91 -4.75 7.53 -14.12
N ARG A 92 -5.24 7.23 -12.91
CA ARG A 92 -5.58 8.26 -11.91
C ARG A 92 -4.31 8.92 -11.39
N ILE A 93 -4.30 10.25 -11.36
CA ILE A 93 -3.29 11.00 -10.60
C ILE A 93 -3.64 10.87 -9.12
N ILE A 94 -2.75 10.24 -8.37
CA ILE A 94 -2.91 10.13 -6.91
C ILE A 94 -2.31 11.38 -6.29
N VAL A 95 -3.13 12.10 -5.53
CA VAL A 95 -2.69 13.28 -4.75
C VAL A 95 -2.29 12.79 -3.36
N SER A 96 -1.23 13.36 -2.79
CA SER A 96 -0.75 13.07 -1.43
C SER A 96 -1.92 12.95 -0.43
N GLY A 97 -2.05 11.79 0.19
CA GLY A 97 -3.12 11.45 1.12
C GLY A 97 -4.23 10.55 0.55
N SER A 98 -4.20 10.28 -0.77
CA SER A 98 -5.09 9.32 -1.44
C SER A 98 -4.39 8.05 -1.92
N GLU A 99 -3.10 7.89 -1.60
CA GLU A 99 -2.37 6.64 -1.81
C GLU A 99 -2.89 5.52 -0.91
N PRO A 100 -2.67 4.23 -1.30
CA PRO A 100 -2.85 3.11 -0.39
C PRO A 100 -2.10 3.35 0.93
N GLN A 101 -2.84 3.41 2.03
CA GLN A 101 -2.29 3.64 3.36
C GLN A 101 -1.72 2.33 3.88
N ILE A 102 -0.40 2.16 3.71
CA ILE A 102 0.33 0.94 4.08
C ILE A 102 1.40 1.28 5.12
N MET A 103 1.53 0.42 6.12
CA MET A 103 2.68 0.35 7.01
C MET A 103 3.36 -1.02 6.81
N SER A 104 4.68 -1.00 6.63
CA SER A 104 5.50 -2.20 6.46
C SER A 104 6.56 -2.23 7.55
N LEU A 105 6.58 -3.33 8.31
CA LEU A 105 7.55 -3.59 9.35
C LEU A 105 8.33 -4.86 9.01
N LEU A 106 9.61 -4.85 9.37
CA LEU A 106 10.50 -6.00 9.32
C LEU A 106 10.97 -6.33 10.74
N ILE A 107 11.22 -7.58 11.05
CA ILE A 107 11.94 -7.98 12.28
C ILE A 107 13.38 -8.34 11.90
N SER A 108 14.36 -8.03 12.76
CA SER A 108 15.73 -8.55 12.57
C SER A 108 15.80 -10.06 12.85
N PRO A 109 16.59 -10.83 12.09
CA PRO A 109 16.79 -12.25 12.37
C PRO A 109 17.19 -12.52 13.83
N GLY A 110 16.74 -13.66 14.38
CA GLY A 110 17.15 -14.15 15.70
C GLY A 110 16.20 -13.83 16.85
N VAL A 111 14.93 -13.51 16.58
CA VAL A 111 13.92 -13.42 17.64
C VAL A 111 13.57 -14.82 18.11
N LEU A 112 13.98 -15.15 19.34
CA LEU A 112 13.70 -16.41 20.02
C LEU A 112 12.40 -16.28 20.83
N ILE A 113 11.43 -17.13 20.54
CA ILE A 113 10.25 -17.34 21.38
C ILE A 113 10.48 -18.61 22.19
N PRO A 114 10.74 -18.51 23.51
CA PRO A 114 11.07 -19.66 24.33
C PRO A 114 9.89 -20.60 24.57
N THR A 115 10.21 -21.87 24.82
CA THR A 115 9.26 -22.86 25.33
C THR A 115 8.58 -22.40 26.61
N GLY A 116 7.26 -22.59 26.70
CA GLY A 116 6.50 -22.31 27.93
C GLY A 116 6.36 -20.81 28.29
N SER A 117 6.82 -19.90 27.42
CA SER A 117 6.57 -18.47 27.61
C SER A 117 5.07 -18.17 27.51
N THR A 118 4.58 -17.42 28.48
CA THR A 118 3.18 -16.98 28.55
C THR A 118 2.93 -15.69 27.76
N ASN A 119 3.99 -15.02 27.30
CA ASN A 119 3.94 -13.76 26.59
C ASN A 119 4.72 -13.82 25.26
N ASN A 120 4.26 -14.69 24.34
CA ASN A 120 4.85 -14.93 23.02
C ASN A 120 4.55 -13.81 22.01
N THR A 121 4.83 -12.57 22.39
CA THR A 121 4.68 -11.41 21.51
C THR A 121 5.97 -11.19 20.72
N LEU A 122 5.83 -10.94 19.43
CA LEU A 122 6.94 -10.56 18.57
C LEU A 122 7.41 -9.13 18.92
N GLY A 123 8.73 -8.94 18.88
CA GLY A 123 9.39 -7.67 19.09
C GLY A 123 10.48 -7.43 18.06
N ASN A 124 11.32 -6.42 18.28
CA ASN A 124 12.39 -6.00 17.37
C ASN A 124 11.89 -5.63 15.96
N PHE A 125 10.66 -5.11 15.88
CA PHE A 125 10.17 -4.52 14.65
C PHE A 125 11.00 -3.28 14.29
N ALA A 126 11.20 -3.10 13.01
CA ALA A 126 11.75 -1.89 12.40
C ALA A 126 10.78 -1.44 11.30
N VAL A 127 10.37 -0.18 11.34
CA VAL A 127 9.51 0.40 10.31
C VAL A 127 10.32 0.61 9.05
N THR A 128 9.93 -0.06 7.97
CA THR A 128 10.50 0.16 6.64
C THR A 128 9.78 1.30 5.93
N SER A 129 8.46 1.36 6.07
CA SER A 129 7.63 2.41 5.52
C SER A 129 6.37 2.57 6.37
N ASN A 130 5.91 3.80 6.53
CA ASN A 130 4.63 4.10 7.17
C ASN A 130 3.94 5.24 6.43
N LYS A 131 2.83 4.90 5.76
CA LYS A 131 1.93 5.84 5.08
C LYS A 131 0.54 5.88 5.73
N ILE A 132 0.33 5.14 6.82
CA ILE A 132 -0.91 5.22 7.59
C ILE A 132 -0.79 6.41 8.54
N ALA A 133 -1.53 7.49 8.24
CA ALA A 133 -1.55 8.68 9.09
C ALA A 133 -2.01 8.33 10.51
N GLY A 134 -1.18 8.66 11.51
CA GLY A 134 -1.46 8.38 12.93
C GLY A 134 -1.07 6.97 13.41
N ALA A 135 -0.60 6.09 12.53
CA ALA A 135 -0.02 4.83 12.95
C ALA A 135 1.45 5.00 13.37
N SER A 136 1.92 4.22 14.34
CA SER A 136 3.31 4.28 14.80
C SER A 136 3.78 2.94 15.38
N LEU A 137 5.10 2.76 15.42
CA LEU A 137 5.75 1.71 16.19
C LEU A 137 6.20 2.32 17.53
N GLY A 138 5.90 1.64 18.64
CA GLY A 138 6.32 2.04 19.98
C GLY A 138 7.83 1.93 20.17
N THR A 139 8.37 2.67 21.15
CA THR A 139 9.80 2.69 21.48
C THR A 139 10.33 1.34 21.97
N ASP A 140 9.43 0.43 22.36
CA ASP A 140 9.74 -0.94 22.74
C ASP A 140 9.93 -1.88 21.53
N ASN A 141 9.81 -1.38 20.30
CA ASN A 141 9.88 -2.12 19.05
C ASN A 141 8.98 -3.37 19.01
N SER A 142 7.90 -3.40 19.79
CA SER A 142 6.99 -4.56 19.88
C SER A 142 5.52 -4.18 19.82
N THR A 143 5.20 -2.91 20.10
CA THR A 143 3.84 -2.37 20.04
C THR A 143 3.61 -1.55 18.79
N ILE A 144 2.47 -1.75 18.13
CA ILE A 144 2.07 -1.00 16.95
C ILE A 144 0.78 -0.27 17.29
N THR A 145 0.76 1.06 17.22
CA THR A 145 -0.46 1.85 17.39
C THR A 145 -1.08 2.10 16.04
N LEU A 146 -2.36 1.75 15.88
CA LEU A 146 -3.15 2.01 14.69
C LEU A 146 -4.32 2.93 15.04
N PRO A 147 -4.67 3.92 14.21
CA PRO A 147 -5.87 4.74 14.42
C PRO A 147 -7.15 3.91 14.20
N ALA A 148 -8.32 4.51 14.45
CA ALA A 148 -9.58 3.88 14.06
C ALA A 148 -9.63 3.60 12.55
N GLY A 149 -10.26 2.49 12.17
CA GLY A 149 -10.40 2.08 10.77
C GLY A 149 -10.44 0.57 10.58
N THR A 150 -10.57 0.17 9.32
CA THR A 150 -10.55 -1.24 8.89
C THR A 150 -9.21 -1.55 8.26
N TYR A 151 -8.62 -2.68 8.65
CA TYR A 151 -7.27 -3.08 8.26
C TYR A 151 -7.24 -4.52 7.79
N ILE A 152 -6.37 -4.78 6.82
CA ILE A 152 -5.86 -6.12 6.53
C ILE A 152 -4.40 -6.15 6.99
N VAL A 153 -4.08 -7.08 7.87
CA VAL A 153 -2.73 -7.28 8.38
C VAL A 153 -2.22 -8.60 7.83
N ARG A 154 -1.12 -8.58 7.06
CA ARG A 154 -0.49 -9.77 6.50
C ARG A 154 0.86 -9.98 7.16
N TYR A 155 1.16 -11.21 7.53
CA TYR A 155 2.47 -11.57 8.04
C TYR A 155 3.07 -12.72 7.24
N SER A 156 4.40 -12.73 7.16
CA SER A 156 5.17 -13.88 6.71
C SER A 156 6.38 -14.05 7.61
N VAL A 157 6.66 -15.28 8.01
CA VAL A 157 7.74 -15.61 8.94
C VAL A 157 8.39 -16.93 8.56
N ASP A 158 9.71 -16.91 8.50
CA ASP A 158 10.53 -18.12 8.51
C ASP A 158 10.88 -18.45 9.95
N SER A 159 10.60 -19.66 10.36
CA SER A 159 11.01 -20.16 11.66
C SER A 159 11.72 -21.50 11.57
N SER A 160 12.70 -21.69 12.44
CA SER A 160 13.24 -23.02 12.73
C SER A 160 12.97 -23.41 14.15
N ASN A 161 12.81 -24.71 14.34
CA ASN A 161 12.92 -25.30 15.65
C ASN A 161 14.41 -25.37 16.07
N ALA A 162 14.78 -24.76 17.19
CA ALA A 162 16.18 -24.52 17.57
C ALA A 162 16.92 -25.75 18.15
N ASN A 163 16.75 -26.94 17.56
CA ASN A 163 17.34 -28.22 18.00
C ASN A 163 17.13 -28.62 19.48
N ASN A 164 16.37 -27.85 20.25
CA ASN A 164 16.08 -28.08 21.66
C ASN A 164 14.62 -28.54 21.79
N ASN A 165 14.39 -29.79 21.38
CA ASN A 165 13.10 -30.47 21.49
C ASN A 165 13.07 -31.27 22.78
N ASN A 166 12.61 -30.68 23.88
CA ASN A 166 12.44 -31.40 25.12
C ASN A 166 10.94 -31.53 25.43
N GLY A 167 10.36 -32.62 24.93
CA GLY A 167 8.94 -32.96 25.05
C GLY A 167 8.68 -34.40 24.61
N THR A 168 7.62 -35.02 25.13
CA THR A 168 7.30 -36.46 25.04
C THR A 168 7.02 -37.00 23.63
N ALA A 169 7.15 -36.16 22.60
CA ALA A 169 6.98 -36.57 21.22
C ALA A 169 7.96 -35.78 20.34
N ASN A 170 9.15 -36.36 20.12
CA ASN A 170 9.94 -36.07 18.93
C ASN A 170 9.11 -36.53 17.71
N THR A 171 8.10 -35.76 17.29
CA THR A 171 7.23 -36.11 16.16
C THR A 171 7.92 -35.77 14.86
N GLN A 172 9.02 -36.48 14.59
CA GLN A 172 9.48 -36.66 13.24
C GLN A 172 8.44 -37.49 12.50
N TYR A 173 7.75 -36.88 11.54
CA TYR A 173 6.91 -37.63 10.61
C TYR A 173 7.70 -37.78 9.31
N LEU A 174 7.94 -39.01 8.88
CA LEU A 174 8.79 -39.31 7.71
C LEU A 174 10.20 -38.71 7.82
N SER A 175 10.80 -38.71 9.02
CA SER A 175 12.12 -38.09 9.30
C SER A 175 12.17 -36.56 9.13
N GLN A 176 11.02 -35.89 9.12
CA GLN A 176 10.90 -34.43 9.03
C GLN A 176 10.23 -33.85 10.27
N ASN A 177 10.59 -32.62 10.64
CA ASN A 177 9.99 -31.93 11.79
C ASN A 177 8.58 -31.46 11.43
N PHE A 178 7.57 -31.91 12.17
CA PHE A 178 6.22 -31.38 12.09
C PHE A 178 6.05 -30.21 13.06
N THR A 179 5.76 -29.02 12.54
CA THR A 179 5.65 -27.80 13.34
C THR A 179 4.31 -27.14 13.10
N CYS A 180 3.51 -26.99 14.17
CA CYS A 180 2.24 -26.27 14.18
C CYS A 180 2.37 -24.95 14.94
N THR A 181 1.95 -23.86 14.32
CA THR A 181 1.95 -22.51 14.91
C THR A 181 0.55 -21.92 14.90
N ARG A 182 0.33 -20.98 15.81
CA ARG A 182 -0.81 -20.08 15.80
C ARG A 182 -0.36 -18.64 15.93
N SER A 183 -1.03 -17.76 15.20
CA SER A 183 -0.74 -16.33 15.22
C SER A 183 -2.03 -15.53 15.24
N TYR A 184 -2.01 -14.42 15.98
CA TYR A 184 -3.14 -13.54 16.21
C TYR A 184 -2.64 -12.20 16.75
N LEU A 185 -3.49 -11.18 16.67
CA LEU A 185 -3.21 -9.88 17.26
C LEU A 185 -3.91 -9.76 18.60
N ILE A 186 -3.26 -9.10 19.55
CA ILE A 186 -3.83 -8.74 20.85
C ILE A 186 -3.82 -7.24 21.04
N ASN A 187 -4.75 -6.74 21.86
CA ASN A 187 -4.66 -5.40 22.43
C ASN A 187 -3.50 -5.37 23.45
N SER A 188 -2.58 -4.41 23.30
CA SER A 188 -1.40 -4.33 24.16
C SER A 188 -1.71 -3.95 25.62
N ALA A 189 -2.83 -3.27 25.88
CA ALA A 189 -3.19 -2.85 27.23
C ALA A 189 -3.96 -3.94 27.98
N THR A 190 -4.91 -4.61 27.32
CA THR A 190 -5.79 -5.60 27.95
C THR A 190 -5.36 -7.05 27.72
N SER A 191 -4.38 -7.28 26.83
CA SER A 191 -4.00 -8.62 26.34
C SER A 191 -5.13 -9.41 25.68
N ALA A 192 -6.28 -8.79 25.42
CA ALA A 192 -7.41 -9.43 24.75
C ALA A 192 -7.07 -9.71 23.29
N THR A 193 -7.41 -10.90 22.81
CA THR A 193 -7.32 -11.25 21.39
C THR A 193 -8.33 -10.43 20.60
N ILE A 194 -7.86 -9.75 19.54
CA ILE A 194 -8.67 -8.82 18.73
C ILE A 194 -8.87 -9.28 17.29
N THR A 195 -8.26 -10.41 16.91
CA THR A 195 -8.44 -11.04 15.60
C THR A 195 -8.77 -12.51 15.76
N GLU A 196 -9.20 -13.14 14.67
CA GLU A 196 -9.15 -14.59 14.55
C GLU A 196 -7.72 -15.13 14.73
N THR A 197 -7.63 -16.41 15.09
CA THR A 197 -6.36 -17.12 15.25
C THR A 197 -6.05 -17.90 14.00
N ASN A 198 -4.99 -17.51 13.30
CA ASN A 198 -4.46 -18.26 12.16
C ASN A 198 -3.63 -19.43 12.67
N ARG A 199 -4.03 -20.66 12.34
CA ARG A 199 -3.32 -21.89 12.70
C ARG A 199 -2.73 -22.53 11.44
N MET A 200 -1.47 -22.96 11.52
CA MET A 200 -0.79 -23.61 10.40
C MET A 200 0.14 -24.70 10.88
N CYS A 201 0.18 -25.82 10.15
CA CYS A 201 1.12 -26.90 10.38
C CYS A 201 1.94 -27.18 9.11
N GLN A 202 3.24 -27.42 9.27
CA GLN A 202 4.16 -27.68 8.16
C GLN A 202 5.13 -28.81 8.53
N LEU A 203 5.50 -29.62 7.55
CA LEU A 203 6.57 -30.63 7.64
C LEU A 203 7.83 -30.05 6.98
N SER A 204 8.97 -30.09 7.66
CA SER A 204 10.24 -29.66 7.08
C SER A 204 11.45 -30.33 7.72
N SER A 205 12.48 -30.56 6.91
CA SER A 205 13.79 -31.04 7.35
C SER A 205 14.74 -29.94 7.82
N SER A 206 14.42 -28.65 7.61
CA SER A 206 15.35 -27.53 7.87
C SER A 206 14.69 -26.29 8.48
N PHE A 207 13.71 -25.69 7.80
CA PHE A 207 12.97 -24.52 8.27
C PHE A 207 11.54 -24.50 7.70
N THR A 208 10.63 -23.82 8.38
CA THR A 208 9.22 -23.73 7.99
C THR A 208 8.82 -22.28 7.72
N PHE A 209 8.10 -22.08 6.62
CA PHE A 209 7.54 -20.79 6.25
C PHE A 209 6.07 -20.73 6.65
N TYR A 210 5.69 -19.67 7.34
CA TYR A 210 4.34 -19.42 7.79
C TYR A 210 3.87 -18.07 7.26
N GLN A 211 2.65 -18.01 6.77
CA GLN A 211 2.04 -16.78 6.31
C GLN A 211 0.57 -16.74 6.69
N GLY A 212 0.04 -15.54 6.94
CA GLY A 212 -1.38 -15.41 7.21
C GLY A 212 -1.85 -13.97 7.10
N SER A 213 -3.16 -13.83 7.17
CA SER A 213 -3.85 -12.55 7.11
C SER A 213 -4.85 -12.43 8.24
N TYR A 214 -4.96 -11.23 8.81
CA TYR A 214 -5.99 -10.86 9.75
C TYR A 214 -6.84 -9.75 9.16
N PHE A 215 -8.14 -9.82 9.42
CA PHE A 215 -9.04 -8.69 9.25
C PHE A 215 -9.28 -8.06 10.61
N LEU A 216 -9.19 -6.73 10.67
CA LEU A 216 -9.29 -5.98 11.91
C LEU A 216 -10.10 -4.71 11.69
N THR A 217 -11.11 -4.48 12.53
CA THR A 217 -11.86 -3.23 12.59
C THR A 217 -11.67 -2.60 13.96
N LEU A 218 -11.12 -1.39 13.99
CA LEU A 218 -10.83 -0.64 15.21
C LEU A 218 -11.77 0.57 15.32
N ALA A 219 -12.55 0.62 16.39
CA ALA A 219 -13.46 1.74 16.68
C ALA A 219 -12.72 3.00 17.19
N ALA A 220 -11.53 2.81 17.77
CA ALA A 220 -10.70 3.87 18.34
C ALA A 220 -9.21 3.54 18.11
N PRO A 221 -8.31 4.53 18.21
CA PRO A 221 -6.88 4.27 18.20
C PRO A 221 -6.51 3.17 19.20
N THR A 222 -5.86 2.12 18.71
CA THR A 222 -5.57 0.91 19.49
C THR A 222 -4.12 0.51 19.30
N THR A 223 -3.44 0.24 20.41
CA THR A 223 -2.09 -0.31 20.41
C THR A 223 -2.15 -1.83 20.46
N ILE A 224 -1.52 -2.48 19.50
CA ILE A 224 -1.58 -3.92 19.28
C ILE A 224 -0.19 -4.56 19.41
N ARG A 225 -0.17 -5.87 19.69
CA ARG A 225 1.02 -6.72 19.58
C ARG A 225 0.68 -7.94 18.73
N GLN A 226 1.64 -8.40 17.93
CA GLN A 226 1.48 -9.68 17.23
C GLN A 226 1.96 -10.82 18.14
N LYS A 227 1.09 -11.80 18.38
CA LYS A 227 1.47 -13.08 18.98
C LYS A 227 1.78 -14.11 17.91
N PHE A 228 2.86 -14.84 18.12
CA PHE A 228 3.27 -15.97 17.29
C PHE A 228 3.77 -17.06 18.22
N GLU A 229 3.11 -18.22 18.23
CA GLU A 229 3.40 -19.28 19.20
C GLU A 229 3.09 -20.65 18.62
N PHE A 230 3.53 -21.71 19.30
CA PHE A 230 3.16 -23.07 18.95
C PHE A 230 1.67 -23.32 19.19
N ASP A 231 1.04 -24.13 18.35
CA ASP A 231 -0.30 -24.63 18.64
C ASP A 231 -0.23 -25.85 19.56
N THR A 232 -0.46 -25.63 20.86
CA THR A 232 -0.44 -26.67 21.90
C THR A 232 -1.70 -27.55 21.92
N GLY A 233 -2.73 -27.23 21.13
CA GLY A 233 -4.01 -27.95 21.10
C GLY A 233 -3.93 -29.39 20.60
N ASN A 234 -2.77 -29.81 20.09
CA ASN A 234 -2.51 -31.14 19.54
C ASN A 234 -1.54 -31.98 20.41
N GLY A 235 -1.27 -31.58 21.66
CA GLY A 235 -0.40 -32.34 22.57
C GLY A 235 1.11 -32.15 22.36
N PHE A 236 1.52 -31.16 21.56
CA PHE A 236 2.93 -30.84 21.34
C PHE A 236 3.54 -30.12 22.56
N THR A 237 4.57 -30.72 23.14
CA THR A 237 5.30 -30.18 24.29
C THR A 237 6.52 -29.43 23.79
N ALA A 238 6.31 -28.13 23.55
CA ALA A 238 7.27 -27.04 23.60
C ALA A 238 8.63 -27.23 22.88
N SER A 239 8.84 -26.45 21.83
CA SER A 239 10.19 -26.17 21.33
C SER A 239 10.44 -24.66 21.24
N ASN A 240 11.70 -24.24 21.10
CA ASN A 240 11.99 -22.81 20.90
C ASN A 240 11.70 -22.45 19.44
N LEU A 241 10.92 -21.39 19.20
CA LEU A 241 10.67 -20.89 17.85
C LEU A 241 11.65 -19.75 17.56
N ASN A 242 12.61 -20.00 16.69
CA ASN A 242 13.54 -18.96 16.27
C ASN A 242 13.07 -18.37 14.94
N VAL A 243 12.79 -17.07 14.92
CA VAL A 243 12.51 -16.33 13.68
C VAL A 243 13.84 -16.13 12.95
N ARG A 244 14.05 -16.89 11.88
CA ARG A 244 15.37 -17.02 11.21
C ARG A 244 15.65 -15.95 10.17
N SER A 245 14.61 -15.49 9.48
CA SER A 245 14.71 -14.42 8.49
C SER A 245 13.91 -13.21 8.94
N SER A 246 13.99 -12.12 8.20
CA SER A 246 13.21 -10.94 8.53
C SER A 246 11.72 -11.23 8.37
N LEU A 247 11.01 -11.44 9.49
CA LEU A 247 9.55 -11.46 9.48
C LEU A 247 9.07 -10.17 8.83
N SER A 248 8.15 -10.29 7.87
CA SER A 248 7.49 -9.14 7.28
C SER A 248 6.07 -9.03 7.83
N LEU A 249 5.71 -7.82 8.28
CA LEU A 249 4.36 -7.48 8.70
C LEU A 249 3.90 -6.28 7.87
N VAL A 250 2.87 -6.50 7.06
CA VAL A 250 2.30 -5.48 6.18
C VAL A 250 0.88 -5.19 6.64
N ILE A 251 0.65 -3.97 7.08
CA ILE A 251 -0.64 -3.46 7.53
C ILE A 251 -1.16 -2.55 6.43
N THR A 252 -2.30 -2.89 5.86
CA THR A 252 -3.02 -2.08 4.88
C THR A 252 -4.27 -1.53 5.53
N LYS A 253 -4.39 -0.20 5.62
CA LYS A 253 -5.64 0.44 5.98
C LYS A 253 -6.53 0.49 4.74
N MET A 254 -7.72 -0.07 4.86
CA MET A 254 -8.71 -0.06 3.80
C MET A 254 -9.32 1.34 3.72
N SER A 255 -9.44 1.89 2.51
CA SER A 255 -10.26 3.09 2.29
C SER A 255 -11.72 2.73 2.56
N LEU A 256 -12.41 3.58 3.31
CA LEU A 256 -13.88 3.54 3.40
C LEU A 256 -14.50 3.85 2.03
#